data_AF-A0A6A8LWR3-F1
#
_entry.id   AF-A0A6A8LWR3-F1
#
_cell.length_a   1.000
_cell.length_b   1.000
_cell.length_c   1.000
_cell.angle_alpha   90.00
_cell.angle_beta   90.00
_cell.angle_gamma   90.00
#
_symmetry.space_group_name_H-M   'P 1'
#
loop_
_entity.id
_entity.type
_entity.pdbx_description
1 polymer ?
#
loop_
_entity_poly.entity_id
_entity_poly.type
_entity_poly.pdbx_seq_one_letter_code
_entity_poly.pdbx_strand_id
1 'polypeptide(L)'
;LVTKLNQHTRNKHSLLKVKVWNNGKITYKGKIRANDNEPIIVVGFENNKDGYSNIKKQARMFNQAFAALQARYKFNNFKGIGHSNGGLIYTDFLEQYFNEYSQVEIKRLMTIGTPYN
;
A
#
# COMPACT_ATOMS: atom_id res chain seq x y z
N LEU A 1 -10.96 -10.42 5.13
CA LEU A 1 -11.29 -9.37 4.14
C LEU A 1 -11.30 -9.93 2.72
N VAL A 2 -10.16 -10.24 2.09
CA VAL A 2 -10.12 -10.73 0.69
C VAL A 2 -10.94 -12.01 0.48
N THR A 3 -10.94 -12.94 1.44
CA THR A 3 -11.82 -14.12 1.38
C THR A 3 -13.31 -13.76 1.25
N LYS A 4 -13.78 -12.75 2.01
CA LYS A 4 -15.16 -12.25 1.93
C LYS A 4 -15.41 -11.53 0.60
N LEU A 5 -14.48 -10.68 0.16
CA LEU A 5 -14.59 -10.01 -1.14
C LEU A 5 -14.69 -11.04 -2.28
N ASN A 6 -13.85 -12.06 -2.23
CA ASN A 6 -13.84 -13.15 -3.20
C ASN A 6 -15.08 -14.04 -3.13
N GLN A 7 -15.91 -14.01 -2.09
CA GLN A 7 -17.19 -14.73 -2.09
C GLN A 7 -18.23 -14.04 -2.98
N HIS A 8 -18.19 -12.71 -3.07
CA HIS A 8 -19.23 -11.90 -3.73
C HIS A 8 -18.78 -11.30 -5.08
N THR A 9 -17.58 -11.63 -5.55
CA THR A 9 -17.03 -11.12 -6.82
C THR A 9 -16.79 -12.26 -7.81
N ARG A 10 -17.09 -12.00 -9.10
CA ARG A 10 -16.80 -12.94 -10.19
C ARG A 10 -15.29 -13.12 -10.38
N ASN A 11 -14.55 -12.01 -10.36
CA ASN A 11 -13.09 -12.00 -10.42
C ASN A 11 -12.52 -12.20 -9.02
N LYS A 12 -11.71 -13.24 -8.83
CA LYS A 12 -11.08 -13.51 -7.53
C LYS A 12 -9.78 -12.73 -7.43
N HIS A 13 -9.58 -12.02 -6.34
CA HIS A 13 -8.38 -11.24 -6.08
C HIS A 13 -7.39 -12.04 -5.23
N SER A 14 -6.12 -11.98 -5.60
CA SER A 14 -4.98 -12.48 -4.83
C SER A 14 -4.75 -11.58 -3.63
N LEU A 15 -4.15 -12.12 -2.58
CA LEU A 15 -3.75 -11.34 -1.42
C LEU A 15 -2.25 -11.49 -1.19
N LEU A 16 -1.55 -10.35 -1.24
CA LEU A 16 -0.17 -10.23 -0.81
C LEU A 16 -0.12 -9.33 0.42
N LYS A 17 0.36 -9.85 1.54
CA LYS A 17 0.64 -9.07 2.74
C LYS A 17 2.12 -8.69 2.73
N VAL A 18 2.40 -7.41 2.86
CA VAL A 18 3.73 -6.81 2.92
C VAL A 18 3.91 -6.25 4.31
N LYS A 19 4.90 -6.74 5.05
CA LYS A 19 5.30 -6.18 6.35
C LYS A 19 6.65 -5.47 6.19
N VAL A 20 6.67 -4.18 6.51
CA VAL A 20 7.89 -3.37 6.59
C VAL A 20 8.35 -3.30 8.04
N TRP A 21 9.56 -3.78 8.31
CA TRP A 21 10.17 -3.86 9.63
C TRP A 21 10.92 -2.57 9.96
N ASN A 22 11.13 -2.27 11.24
CA ASN A 22 11.74 -1.01 11.69
C ASN A 22 13.17 -0.79 11.19
N ASN A 23 13.86 -1.88 10.85
CA ASN A 23 15.20 -1.89 10.25
C ASN A 23 15.18 -1.78 8.70
N GLY A 24 14.02 -1.54 8.10
CA GLY A 24 13.85 -1.43 6.64
C GLY A 24 13.70 -2.76 5.91
N LYS A 25 13.82 -3.91 6.59
CA LYS A 25 13.52 -5.22 5.98
C LYS A 25 12.07 -5.24 5.50
N ILE A 26 11.81 -5.83 4.34
CA ILE A 26 10.47 -6.08 3.82
C ILE A 26 10.24 -7.59 3.73
N THR A 27 9.12 -8.06 4.26
CA THR A 27 8.71 -9.48 4.16
C THR A 27 7.34 -9.60 3.52
N TYR A 28 7.15 -10.71 2.80
CA TYR A 28 5.95 -10.97 2.01
C TYR A 28 5.28 -12.25 2.49
N LYS A 29 3.94 -12.24 2.59
CA LYS A 29 3.12 -13.43 2.85
C LYS A 29 1.97 -13.50 1.86
N GLY A 30 1.80 -14.64 1.20
CA GLY A 30 0.84 -14.83 0.12
C GLY A 30 1.52 -14.75 -1.25
N LYS A 31 0.70 -14.75 -2.31
CA LYS A 31 1.17 -14.73 -3.70
C LYS A 31 0.15 -14.02 -4.59
N ILE A 32 0.64 -13.36 -5.62
CA ILE A 32 -0.16 -12.83 -6.73
C ILE A 32 -0.12 -13.86 -7.85
N ARG A 33 -1.29 -14.27 -8.36
CA ARG A 33 -1.37 -15.16 -9.53
C ARG A 33 -1.03 -14.38 -10.79
N ALA A 34 -0.38 -15.01 -11.77
CA ALA A 34 0.11 -14.35 -12.98
C ALA A 34 -0.98 -13.58 -13.77
N ASN A 35 -2.21 -14.10 -13.79
CA ASN A 35 -3.32 -13.53 -14.56
C ASN A 35 -4.33 -12.75 -13.68
N ASP A 36 -3.89 -12.31 -12.50
CA ASP A 36 -4.71 -11.47 -11.63
C ASP A 36 -4.38 -9.99 -11.85
N ASN A 37 -5.27 -9.30 -12.55
CA ASN A 37 -5.11 -7.90 -12.94
C ASN A 37 -5.53 -6.91 -11.85
N GLU A 38 -6.11 -7.38 -10.74
CA GLU A 38 -6.50 -6.51 -9.62
C GLU A 38 -6.16 -7.17 -8.27
N PRO A 39 -4.90 -7.52 -8.02
CA PRO A 39 -4.52 -8.14 -6.76
C PRO A 39 -4.62 -7.14 -5.61
N ILE A 40 -4.91 -7.64 -4.41
CA ILE A 40 -4.93 -6.82 -3.20
C ILE A 40 -3.59 -6.96 -2.48
N ILE A 41 -2.90 -5.83 -2.34
CA ILE A 41 -1.64 -5.74 -1.60
C ILE A 41 -1.90 -4.95 -0.31
N VAL A 42 -1.69 -5.59 0.83
CA VAL A 42 -1.84 -4.97 2.15
C VAL A 42 -0.45 -4.67 2.69
N VAL A 43 -0.11 -3.39 2.84
CA VAL A 43 1.15 -2.95 3.44
C VAL A 43 0.91 -2.58 4.90
N GLY A 44 1.72 -3.14 5.80
CA GLY A 44 1.70 -2.81 7.22
C GLY A 44 3.12 -2.62 7.77
N PHE A 45 3.22 -1.85 8.85
CA PHE A 45 4.49 -1.47 9.47
C PHE A 45 4.63 -2.13 10.84
N GLU A 46 5.85 -2.50 11.21
CA GLU A 46 6.14 -3.02 12.55
C GLU A 46 5.89 -1.95 13.64
N ASN A 47 6.41 -0.74 13.45
CA ASN A 47 5.99 0.39 14.26
C ASN A 47 4.67 0.95 13.71
N ASN A 48 3.58 0.67 14.41
CA ASN A 48 2.23 1.16 14.12
C ASN A 48 1.76 2.22 15.14
N LYS A 49 2.68 2.84 15.88
CA LYS A 49 2.35 3.89 16.86
C LYS A 49 1.92 5.18 16.15
N ASP A 50 1.05 5.92 16.84
CA ASP A 50 0.57 7.23 16.40
C ASP A 50 1.66 8.32 16.47
N GLY A 51 1.35 9.49 15.92
CA GLY A 51 2.17 10.69 15.98
C GLY A 51 2.81 11.06 14.64
N TYR A 52 2.87 12.37 14.36
CA TYR A 52 3.29 12.92 13.07
C TYR A 52 4.69 12.48 12.62
N SER A 53 5.66 12.38 13.55
CA SER A 53 7.01 11.87 13.24
C SER A 53 7.02 10.41 12.80
N ASN A 54 6.12 9.58 13.35
CA ASN A 54 5.94 8.20 12.94
C ASN A 54 5.30 8.11 11.55
N ILE A 55 4.32 8.98 11.24
CA ILE A 55 3.68 9.03 9.91
C ILE A 55 4.71 9.32 8.82
N LYS A 56 5.57 10.35 8.99
CA LYS A 56 6.64 10.65 8.02
C LYS A 56 7.60 9.49 7.79
N LYS A 57 7.97 8.80 8.87
CA LYS A 57 8.82 7.60 8.79
C LYS A 57 8.10 6.48 8.04
N GLN A 58 6.83 6.26 8.32
CA GLN A 58 6.00 5.25 7.67
C GLN A 58 5.77 5.57 6.19
N ALA A 59 5.61 6.84 5.80
CA ALA A 59 5.50 7.26 4.40
C ALA A 59 6.80 7.02 3.62
N ARG A 60 7.96 7.33 4.19
CA ARG A 60 9.25 6.95 3.61
C ARG A 60 9.41 5.43 3.48
N MET A 61 9.01 4.69 4.49
CA MET A 61 9.01 3.22 4.47
C MET A 61 8.01 2.67 3.45
N PHE A 62 6.87 3.34 3.27
CA PHE A 62 5.89 3.01 2.25
C PHE A 62 6.45 3.24 0.86
N ASN A 63 7.19 4.34 0.63
CA ASN A 63 7.89 4.60 -0.62
C ASN A 63 8.83 3.44 -0.97
N GLN A 64 9.65 2.97 -0.03
CA GLN A 64 10.54 1.82 -0.24
C GLN A 64 9.77 0.53 -0.59
N ALA A 65 8.66 0.28 0.09
CA ALA A 65 7.80 -0.86 -0.21
C ALA A 65 7.15 -0.73 -1.59
N PHE A 66 6.69 0.46 -1.95
CA PHE A 66 6.09 0.76 -3.24
C PHE A 66 7.10 0.57 -4.37
N ALA A 67 8.32 1.09 -4.24
CA ALA A 67 9.44 0.86 -5.18
C ALA A 67 9.69 -0.64 -5.40
N ALA A 68 9.80 -1.42 -4.32
CA ALA A 68 10.04 -2.86 -4.41
C ALA A 68 8.89 -3.60 -5.11
N LEU A 69 7.64 -3.20 -4.83
CA LEU A 69 6.46 -3.78 -5.46
C LEU A 69 6.36 -3.40 -6.95
N GLN A 70 6.58 -2.13 -7.28
CA GLN A 70 6.56 -1.62 -8.65
C GLN A 70 7.67 -2.30 -9.46
N ALA A 71 8.89 -2.40 -8.92
CA ALA A 71 9.99 -3.08 -9.58
C ALA A 71 9.70 -4.56 -9.84
N ARG A 72 9.00 -5.24 -8.93
CA ARG A 72 8.66 -6.67 -9.02
C ARG A 72 7.50 -6.97 -9.95
N TYR A 73 6.43 -6.17 -9.89
CA TYR A 73 5.17 -6.44 -10.58
C TYR A 73 4.92 -5.54 -11.78
N LYS A 74 5.75 -4.51 -11.98
CA LYS A 74 5.75 -3.61 -13.14
C LYS A 74 4.39 -2.99 -13.45
N PHE A 75 3.56 -2.77 -12.42
CA PHE A 75 2.29 -2.08 -12.59
C PHE A 75 2.54 -0.59 -12.90
N ASN A 76 1.68 -0.03 -13.74
CA ASN A 76 1.68 1.38 -14.13
C ASN A 76 0.43 2.12 -13.62
N ASN A 77 -0.43 1.45 -12.86
CA ASN A 77 -1.54 2.11 -12.18
C ASN A 77 -1.96 1.33 -10.93
N PHE A 78 -2.59 2.02 -9.98
CA PHE A 78 -3.13 1.40 -8.77
C PHE A 78 -4.31 2.19 -8.18
N LYS A 79 -5.03 1.58 -7.23
CA LYS A 79 -6.03 2.23 -6.37
C LYS A 79 -5.51 2.18 -4.93
N GLY A 80 -5.51 3.32 -4.24
CA GLY A 80 -5.08 3.44 -2.85
C GLY A 80 -6.26 3.37 -1.88
N ILE A 81 -6.07 2.64 -0.78
CA ILE A 81 -7.00 2.64 0.37
C ILE A 81 -6.19 2.85 1.64
N GLY A 82 -6.47 3.94 2.38
CA GLY A 82 -5.87 4.25 3.68
C GLY A 82 -6.91 4.23 4.80
N HIS A 83 -6.71 3.43 5.84
CA HIS A 83 -7.57 3.45 7.03
C HIS A 83 -6.87 4.16 8.18
N SER A 84 -7.56 5.09 8.86
CA SER A 84 -7.00 5.91 9.93
C SER A 84 -5.67 6.55 9.50
N ASN A 85 -4.59 6.35 10.24
CA ASN A 85 -3.23 6.81 9.89
C ASN A 85 -2.75 6.36 8.50
N GLY A 86 -3.30 5.27 7.95
CA GLY A 86 -3.01 4.83 6.58
C GLY A 86 -3.34 5.90 5.53
N GLY A 87 -4.34 6.75 5.77
CA GLY A 87 -4.64 7.87 4.87
C GLY A 87 -3.59 8.98 4.95
N LEU A 88 -3.07 9.26 6.15
CA LEU A 88 -1.96 10.23 6.34
C LEU A 88 -0.68 9.74 5.66
N ILE A 89 -0.36 8.45 5.82
CA ILE A 89 0.79 7.81 5.16
C ILE A 89 0.66 7.93 3.63
N TYR A 90 -0.52 7.67 3.08
CA TYR A 90 -0.76 7.82 1.64
C TYR A 90 -0.61 9.28 1.19
N THR A 91 -1.12 10.24 1.95
CA THR A 91 -1.06 11.66 1.62
C THR A 91 0.38 12.15 1.60
N ASP A 92 1.15 11.91 2.67
CA ASP A 92 2.57 12.25 2.74
C ASP A 92 3.37 11.52 1.65
N PHE A 93 3.02 10.26 1.35
CA PHE A 93 3.66 9.53 0.24
C PHE A 93 3.45 10.21 -1.12
N LEU A 94 2.20 10.57 -1.42
CA LEU A 94 1.81 11.18 -2.69
C LEU A 94 2.42 12.57 -2.85
N GLU A 95 2.48 13.35 -1.78
CA GLU A 95 3.03 14.70 -1.80
C GLU A 95 4.57 14.71 -1.90
N GLN A 96 5.25 13.80 -1.20
CA GLN A 96 6.70 13.89 -1.02
C GLN A 96 7.51 13.00 -1.96
N TYR A 97 6.97 11.85 -2.39
CA TYR A 97 7.76 10.84 -3.10
C TYR A 97 7.14 10.36 -4.42
N PHE A 98 5.83 10.56 -4.64
CA PHE A 98 5.18 9.94 -5.80
C PHE A 98 5.60 10.52 -7.15
N ASN A 99 6.20 11.71 -7.17
CA ASN A 99 6.83 12.30 -8.35
C ASN A 99 7.99 11.44 -8.92
N GLU A 100 8.60 10.56 -8.11
CA GLU A 100 9.61 9.59 -8.54
C GLU A 100 9.03 8.52 -9.50
N TYR A 101 7.71 8.36 -9.54
CA TYR A 101 7.00 7.32 -10.31
C TYR A 101 6.18 7.89 -11.46
N SER A 102 6.77 8.75 -12.28
CA SER A 102 6.09 9.43 -13.41
C SER A 102 5.32 8.52 -14.38
N GLN A 103 5.67 7.23 -14.45
CA GLN A 103 5.02 6.21 -15.29
C GLN A 103 3.86 5.48 -14.59
N VAL A 104 3.58 5.80 -13.33
CA VAL A 104 2.56 5.13 -12.52
C VAL A 104 1.43 6.12 -12.20
N GLU A 105 0.20 5.71 -12.44
CA GLU A 105 -0.99 6.53 -12.19
C GLU A 105 -1.78 6.02 -10.98
N ILE A 106 -2.05 6.89 -10.00
CA ILE A 106 -3.05 6.59 -8.99
C ILE A 106 -4.45 6.87 -9.56
N LYS A 107 -5.26 5.82 -9.71
CA LYS A 107 -6.60 5.92 -10.30
C LYS A 107 -7.62 6.47 -9.33
N ARG A 108 -7.53 6.08 -8.06
CA ARG A 108 -8.43 6.47 -6.97
C ARG A 108 -7.68 6.38 -5.65
N LEU A 109 -7.99 7.29 -4.73
CA LEU A 109 -7.63 7.20 -3.33
C LEU A 109 -8.91 7.22 -2.48
N MET A 110 -9.04 6.28 -1.55
CA MET A 110 -10.09 6.27 -0.55
C MET A 110 -9.46 6.26 0.84
N THR A 111 -9.84 7.23 1.67
CA THR A 111 -9.39 7.27 3.07
C THR A 111 -10.57 7.09 4.01
N ILE A 112 -10.42 6.26 5.04
CA ILE A 112 -11.49 5.89 5.96
C ILE A 112 -11.07 6.28 7.38
N GLY A 113 -11.75 7.26 7.98
CA GLY A 113 -11.49 7.69 9.36
C GLY A 113 -10.10 8.30 9.59
N THR A 114 -9.55 8.98 8.58
CA THR A 114 -8.19 9.54 8.63
C THR A 114 -8.18 10.89 9.37
N PRO A 115 -7.37 11.05 10.44
CA PRO A 115 -7.32 12.28 11.22
C PRO A 115 -6.33 13.29 10.64
N TYR A 116 -6.78 14.14 9.72
CA TYR A 116 -5.92 15.13 9.05
C TYR A 116 -5.52 16.33 9.92
N ASN A 117 -6.30 16.64 10.96
CA ASN A 117 -6.12 17.79 11.84
C ASN A 117 -5.94 17.35 13.29
#